data_AF-G0PF71-F1
#
_entry.id   AF-G0PF71-F1
#
_cell.length_a   1.000
_cell.length_b   1.000
_cell.length_c   1.000
_cell.angle_alpha   90.00
_cell.angle_beta   90.00
_cell.angle_gamma   90.00
#
_symmetry.space_group_name_H-M   'P 1'
#
loop_
_entity.id
_entity.type
_entity.pdbx_description
1 polymer ?
#
loop_
_entity_poly.entity_id
_entity_poly.type
_entity_poly.pdbx_seq_one_letter_code
_entity_poly.pdbx_strand_id
1 'polypeptide(L)'
;MNVNTEDEEYDIQYEQQAENCEVTFDDTSKIIENEDFASMAANDLGLILKHQKSEMGSFALQFPRHPNRRAECMSTYQGRFLTGLEPFLRSRRTLLSTFELVMRGTNQQDLLLKILPYLDPENLNRIEITTTKNTEKEPSPILKMDEIVELDQWKNAKELYISMLKLDVALENFYHFSKAEFEIQSVSAKELTELKERILKDKEFEDFKIEYHQLKDKKKLLESFGRPFAGSTSAKRIWYHKFPIQKKRALYIAWREKEKLFKFYSISLQNVPNNAF
;
A
#
# COMPACT_ATOMS: atom_id res chain seq x y z
N MET A 1 21.52 5.66 3.23
CA MET A 1 20.26 6.06 3.89
C MET A 1 20.09 7.50 3.49
N ASN A 2 19.04 7.79 2.72
CA ASN A 2 18.90 9.12 2.13
C ASN A 2 17.91 9.92 2.99
N VAL A 3 18.36 11.04 3.52
CA VAL A 3 17.53 12.00 4.24
C VAL A 3 17.44 13.25 3.38
N ASN A 4 16.25 13.52 2.85
CA ASN A 4 16.01 14.70 2.00
C ASN A 4 15.31 15.79 2.82
N THR A 5 15.91 16.98 2.85
CA THR A 5 15.23 18.22 3.25
C THR A 5 15.07 19.11 2.02
N GLU A 6 14.21 20.13 2.05
CA GLU A 6 13.78 20.91 0.86
C GLU A 6 14.94 21.45 -0.02
N ASP A 7 16.17 21.53 0.48
CA ASP A 7 17.34 22.02 -0.27
C ASP A 7 18.61 21.14 -0.21
N GLU A 8 18.61 20.01 0.53
CA GLU A 8 19.84 19.21 0.77
C GLU A 8 19.55 17.70 0.81
N GLU A 9 20.34 16.94 0.03
CA GLU A 9 20.38 15.47 0.04
C GLU A 9 21.55 15.01 0.91
N TYR A 10 21.24 14.22 1.94
CA TYR A 10 22.24 13.58 2.79
C TYR A 10 22.22 12.07 2.54
N ASP A 11 23.37 11.48 2.20
CA ASP A 11 23.52 10.03 2.09
C ASP A 11 24.54 9.49 3.09
N ILE A 12 24.08 8.56 3.93
CA ILE A 12 24.92 7.82 4.88
C ILE A 12 24.88 6.33 4.52
N GLN A 13 26.02 5.74 4.19
CA GLN A 13 26.16 4.31 3.88
C GLN A 13 26.61 3.53 5.13
N TYR A 14 26.00 2.36 5.33
CA TYR A 14 26.35 1.43 6.40
C TYR A 14 26.68 0.07 5.78
N GLU A 15 27.88 -0.44 6.00
CA GLU A 15 28.36 -1.69 5.42
C GLU A 15 28.92 -2.63 6.49
N GLN A 16 28.57 -3.92 6.40
CA GLN A 16 29.07 -4.93 7.32
C GLN A 16 30.47 -5.40 6.91
N GLN A 17 31.47 -5.21 7.77
CA GLN A 17 32.82 -5.73 7.62
C GLN A 17 33.14 -6.74 8.72
N ALA A 18 32.95 -8.03 8.43
CA ALA A 18 33.03 -9.12 9.42
C ALA A 18 32.11 -8.81 10.62
N GLU A 19 32.67 -8.61 11.83
CA GLU A 19 31.91 -8.29 13.05
C GLU A 19 31.71 -6.77 13.25
N ASN A 20 32.26 -5.93 12.37
CA ASN A 20 32.23 -4.47 12.49
C ASN A 20 31.29 -3.83 11.46
N CYS A 21 30.88 -2.59 11.73
CA CYS A 21 30.15 -1.76 10.78
C CYS A 21 31.05 -0.62 10.29
N GLU A 22 31.24 -0.50 8.97
CA GLU A 22 31.77 0.74 8.38
C GLU A 22 30.61 1.69 8.10
N VAL A 23 30.75 2.94 8.54
CA VAL A 23 29.81 4.03 8.28
C VAL A 23 30.51 5.08 7.43
N THR A 24 29.94 5.40 6.28
CA THR A 24 30.47 6.38 5.33
C THR A 24 29.49 7.52 5.15
N PHE A 25 29.99 8.75 5.28
CA PHE A 25 29.26 9.98 5.04
C PHE A 25 30.16 10.93 4.24
N ASP A 26 29.68 11.38 3.08
CA ASP A 26 30.48 12.05 2.06
C ASP A 26 31.78 11.26 1.77
N ASP A 27 32.94 11.93 1.81
CA ASP A 27 34.25 11.32 1.59
C ASP A 27 34.90 10.75 2.87
N THR A 28 34.15 10.66 3.98
CA THR A 28 34.66 10.19 5.27
C THR A 28 34.06 8.85 5.67
N SER A 29 34.90 7.91 6.12
CA SER A 29 34.44 6.63 6.68
C SER A 29 35.00 6.36 8.07
N LYS A 30 34.23 5.62 8.87
CA LYS A 30 34.60 5.20 10.22
C LYS A 30 34.18 3.76 10.44
N ILE A 31 35.07 2.96 11.03
CA ILE A 31 34.77 1.60 11.48
C ILE A 31 34.28 1.66 12.94
N ILE A 32 33.16 1.00 13.19
CA ILE A 32 32.56 0.82 14.50
C ILE A 32 32.65 -0.67 14.83
N GLU A 33 33.38 -0.98 15.90
CA GLU A 33 33.71 -2.36 16.28
C GLU A 33 32.51 -3.09 16.89
N ASN A 34 32.35 -4.37 16.54
CA ASN A 34 31.34 -5.28 17.10
C ASN A 34 29.89 -4.81 16.94
N GLU A 35 29.60 -4.07 15.87
CA GLU A 35 28.27 -3.52 15.59
C GLU A 35 27.68 -4.05 14.29
N ASP A 36 26.36 -4.23 14.31
CA ASP A 36 25.59 -4.65 13.14
C ASP A 36 25.15 -3.44 12.30
N PHE A 37 25.41 -3.47 11.00
CA PHE A 37 25.10 -2.36 10.10
C PHE A 37 23.62 -1.96 10.10
N ALA A 38 22.70 -2.93 10.17
CA ALA A 38 21.26 -2.66 10.15
C ALA A 38 20.80 -2.02 11.47
N SER A 39 21.40 -2.44 12.58
CA SER A 39 21.15 -1.88 13.91
C SER A 39 21.70 -0.45 14.03
N MET A 40 22.91 -0.21 13.50
CA MET A 40 23.52 1.14 13.45
C MET A 40 22.67 2.11 12.61
N ALA A 41 22.29 1.70 11.40
CA ALA A 41 21.44 2.51 10.53
C ALA A 41 20.08 2.82 11.18
N ALA A 42 19.50 1.85 11.89
CA ALA A 42 18.23 2.04 12.60
C ALA A 42 18.35 3.00 13.78
N ASN A 43 19.44 2.93 14.54
CA ASN A 43 19.72 3.83 15.65
C ASN A 43 19.86 5.28 15.17
N ASP A 44 20.67 5.51 14.13
CA ASP A 44 20.92 6.86 13.63
C ASP A 44 19.65 7.47 13.02
N LEU A 45 18.93 6.72 12.19
CA LEU A 45 17.61 7.14 11.71
C LEU A 45 16.64 7.39 12.87
N GLY A 46 16.64 6.50 13.86
CA GLY A 46 15.79 6.60 15.04
C GLY A 46 16.03 7.88 15.82
N LEU A 47 17.28 8.31 15.98
CA LEU A 47 17.63 9.58 16.62
C LEU A 47 17.12 10.78 15.81
N ILE A 48 17.29 10.76 14.49
CA ILE A 48 16.76 11.80 13.59
C ILE A 48 15.23 11.86 13.72
N LEU A 49 14.56 10.73 13.51
CA LEU A 49 13.11 10.63 13.58
C LEU A 49 12.56 10.87 14.98
N LYS A 50 13.31 10.69 16.06
CA LYS A 50 12.86 11.04 17.41
C LYS A 50 12.73 12.56 17.60
N HIS A 51 13.56 13.33 16.90
CA HIS A 51 13.58 14.79 16.98
C HIS A 51 12.89 15.49 15.79
N GLN A 52 12.42 14.72 14.80
CA GLN A 52 11.68 15.21 13.65
C GLN A 52 10.32 15.81 14.05
N LYS A 53 10.16 17.12 13.85
CA LYS A 53 8.96 17.89 14.25
C LYS A 53 8.11 18.37 13.08
N SER A 54 8.72 18.63 11.93
CA SER A 54 7.96 19.05 10.75
C SER A 54 7.25 17.86 10.11
N GLU A 55 6.16 18.18 9.44
CA GLU A 55 5.47 17.26 8.56
C GLU A 55 6.40 16.84 7.40
N MET A 56 6.51 15.54 7.17
CA MET A 56 7.25 15.00 6.04
C MET A 56 6.32 14.75 4.86
N GLY A 57 6.74 15.10 3.65
CA GLY A 57 5.97 14.78 2.44
C GLY A 57 5.90 13.27 2.16
N SER A 58 6.96 12.53 2.45
CA SER A 58 7.01 11.08 2.26
C SER A 58 8.01 10.44 3.22
N PHE A 59 7.64 9.30 3.79
CA PHE A 59 8.53 8.44 4.56
C PHE A 59 8.67 7.10 3.83
N ALA A 60 9.84 6.86 3.24
CA ALA A 60 10.09 5.70 2.41
C ALA A 60 11.17 4.79 3.00
N LEU A 61 10.84 3.50 3.16
CA LEU A 61 11.80 2.45 3.53
C LEU A 61 11.82 1.39 2.43
N GLN A 62 12.98 1.23 1.80
CA GLN A 62 13.19 0.27 0.73
C GLN A 62 14.21 -0.79 1.13
N PHE A 63 13.75 -2.02 1.11
CA PHE A 63 14.58 -3.18 1.38
C PHE A 63 14.75 -4.02 0.11
N PRO A 64 15.97 -4.52 -0.17
CA PRO A 64 16.13 -5.56 -1.16
C PRO A 64 15.30 -6.80 -0.79
N ARG A 65 15.10 -7.70 -1.75
CA ARG A 65 14.39 -8.95 -1.47
C ARG A 65 15.24 -9.83 -0.55
N HIS A 66 14.68 -10.28 0.57
CA HIS A 66 15.31 -11.40 1.28
C HIS A 66 15.09 -12.70 0.49
N PRO A 67 16.11 -13.55 0.25
CA PRO A 67 15.96 -14.79 -0.51
C PRO A 67 14.89 -15.70 0.06
N ASN A 68 14.84 -15.81 1.39
CA ASN A 68 13.85 -16.58 2.14
C ASN A 68 12.71 -15.68 2.67
N ARG A 69 11.51 -15.81 2.09
CA ARG A 69 10.30 -15.03 2.45
C ARG A 69 9.68 -15.39 3.81
N ARG A 70 10.12 -16.49 4.41
CA ARG A 70 9.69 -16.97 5.73
C ARG A 70 10.82 -16.91 6.76
N ALA A 71 11.91 -16.20 6.43
CA ALA A 71 12.98 -15.96 7.36
C ALA A 71 12.43 -15.29 8.62
N GLU A 72 12.92 -15.72 9.78
CA GLU A 72 12.58 -15.12 11.05
C GLU A 72 12.98 -13.64 11.04
N CYS A 73 12.18 -12.76 11.66
CA CYS A 73 12.38 -11.31 11.66
C CYS A 73 13.87 -10.94 11.90
N MET A 74 14.46 -11.45 12.98
CA MET A 74 15.84 -11.13 13.38
C MET A 74 16.92 -11.77 12.49
N SER A 75 16.59 -12.74 11.65
CA SER A 75 17.52 -13.33 10.69
C SER A 75 17.69 -12.50 9.41
N THR A 76 16.93 -11.40 9.29
CA THR A 76 16.94 -10.53 8.12
C THR A 76 17.41 -9.13 8.50
N TYR A 77 18.08 -8.42 7.59
CA TYR A 77 18.44 -7.02 7.82
C TYR A 77 17.19 -6.13 7.94
N GLN A 78 16.08 -6.43 7.23
CA GLN A 78 14.83 -5.66 7.37
C GLN A 78 14.29 -5.75 8.80
N GLY A 79 14.22 -6.97 9.34
CA GLY A 79 13.68 -7.17 10.68
C GLY A 79 14.60 -6.62 11.76
N ARG A 80 15.93 -6.75 11.63
CA ARG A 80 16.88 -6.11 12.56
C ARG A 80 16.76 -4.58 12.53
N PHE A 81 16.73 -3.99 11.32
CA PHE A 81 16.57 -2.55 11.15
C PHE A 81 15.25 -2.04 11.77
N LEU A 82 14.12 -2.63 11.40
CA LEU A 82 12.81 -2.20 11.90
C LEU A 82 12.65 -2.44 13.40
N THR A 83 13.25 -3.50 13.95
CA THR A 83 13.28 -3.76 15.39
C THR A 83 14.13 -2.72 16.13
N GLY A 84 15.25 -2.28 15.55
CA GLY A 84 16.06 -1.20 16.10
C GLY A 84 15.38 0.17 16.03
N LEU A 85 14.57 0.41 14.99
CA LEU A 85 13.91 1.69 14.75
C LEU A 85 12.65 1.89 15.61
N GLU A 86 11.88 0.83 15.82
CA GLU A 86 10.59 0.85 16.53
C GLU A 86 10.63 1.57 17.89
N PRO A 87 11.61 1.34 18.80
CA PRO A 87 11.65 1.99 20.10
C PRO A 87 11.71 3.52 20.01
N PHE A 88 12.36 4.07 18.98
CA PHE A 88 12.44 5.51 18.78
C PHE A 88 11.08 6.09 18.43
N LEU A 89 10.39 5.49 17.46
CA LEU A 89 9.05 5.88 17.05
C LEU A 89 8.05 5.79 18.21
N ARG A 90 8.08 4.67 18.93
CA ARG A 90 7.24 4.42 20.11
C ARG A 90 7.50 5.42 21.24
N SER A 91 8.75 5.87 21.42
CA SER A 91 9.14 6.80 22.49
C SER A 91 8.74 8.26 22.24
N ARG A 92 8.26 8.59 21.03
CA ARG A 92 7.86 9.96 20.69
C ARG A 92 6.63 10.37 21.51
N ARG A 93 6.59 11.65 21.88
CA ARG A 93 5.41 12.24 22.57
C ARG A 93 4.22 12.42 21.63
N THR A 94 4.49 12.59 20.34
CA THR A 94 3.51 12.75 19.28
C THR A 94 3.86 11.79 18.14
N LEU A 95 2.83 11.36 17.41
CA LEU A 95 3.02 10.50 16.24
C LEU A 95 3.92 11.18 15.20
N LEU A 96 4.57 10.40 14.36
CA LEU A 96 5.41 10.92 13.29
C LEU A 96 4.50 11.39 12.15
N SER A 97 4.49 12.69 11.87
CA SER A 97 3.67 13.25 10.80
C SER A 97 4.34 13.05 9.44
N THR A 98 3.66 12.30 8.57
CA THR A 98 4.05 12.09 7.17
C THR A 98 2.80 12.03 6.31
N PHE A 99 2.84 12.61 5.11
CA PHE A 99 1.71 12.57 4.17
C PHE A 99 1.63 11.20 3.46
N GLU A 100 2.77 10.57 3.23
CA GLU A 100 2.88 9.28 2.56
C GLU A 100 3.81 8.32 3.33
N LEU A 101 3.42 7.04 3.37
CA LEU A 101 4.28 5.93 3.75
C LEU A 101 4.55 5.03 2.53
N VAL A 102 5.82 4.79 2.23
CA VAL A 102 6.25 3.83 1.21
C VAL A 102 7.10 2.72 1.83
N MET A 103 6.59 1.50 1.83
CA MET A 103 7.28 0.30 2.33
C MET A 103 7.55 -0.66 1.18
N ARG A 104 8.82 -0.92 0.86
CA ARG A 104 9.21 -1.83 -0.22
C ARG A 104 10.05 -2.99 0.29
N GLY A 105 9.77 -4.19 -0.23
CA GLY A 105 10.56 -5.40 0.06
C GLY A 105 10.13 -6.17 1.31
N THR A 106 8.92 -5.93 1.81
CA THR A 106 8.33 -6.70 2.93
C THR A 106 7.00 -7.35 2.52
N ASN A 107 6.70 -8.50 3.12
CA ASN A 107 5.42 -9.21 3.03
C ASN A 107 4.93 -9.68 4.42
N GLN A 108 5.53 -9.15 5.49
CA GLN A 108 5.25 -9.56 6.87
C GLN A 108 4.50 -8.44 7.60
N GLN A 109 3.33 -8.78 8.15
CA GLN A 109 2.52 -7.85 8.95
C GLN A 109 3.31 -7.28 10.12
N ASP A 110 4.00 -8.13 10.87
CA ASP A 110 4.78 -7.74 12.05
C ASP A 110 5.79 -6.63 11.74
N LEU A 111 6.40 -6.65 10.55
CA LEU A 111 7.34 -5.60 10.12
C LEU A 111 6.63 -4.29 9.82
N LEU A 112 5.44 -4.33 9.23
CA LEU A 112 4.64 -3.12 8.97
C LEU A 112 4.15 -2.50 10.28
N LEU A 113 3.78 -3.33 11.26
CA LEU A 113 3.35 -2.89 12.60
C LEU A 113 4.47 -2.23 13.42
N LYS A 114 5.74 -2.37 13.01
CA LYS A 114 6.86 -1.63 13.62
C LYS A 114 6.95 -0.17 13.20
N ILE A 115 6.17 0.25 12.19
CA ILE A 115 6.18 1.62 11.65
C ILE A 115 4.78 2.22 11.67
N LEU A 116 3.82 1.57 11.00
CA LEU A 116 2.51 2.16 10.67
C LEU A 116 1.74 2.69 11.89
N PRO A 117 1.67 2.00 13.04
CA PRO A 117 0.95 2.49 14.23
C PRO A 117 1.52 3.78 14.84
N TYR A 118 2.75 4.15 14.49
CA TYR A 118 3.45 5.32 15.03
C TYR A 118 3.40 6.54 14.11
N LEU A 119 2.69 6.45 12.99
CA LEU A 119 2.45 7.56 12.07
C LEU A 119 1.16 8.30 12.44
N ASP A 120 1.11 9.60 12.16
CA ASP A 120 -0.07 10.41 12.41
C ASP A 120 -1.21 10.05 11.42
N PRO A 121 -2.33 9.47 11.88
CA PRO A 121 -3.42 9.07 11.01
C PRO A 121 -4.19 10.24 10.41
N GLU A 122 -4.11 11.44 10.98
CA GLU A 122 -4.79 12.62 10.42
C GLU A 122 -4.04 13.17 9.20
N ASN A 123 -2.72 12.99 9.18
CA ASN A 123 -1.89 13.47 8.08
C ASN A 123 -1.55 12.40 7.03
N LEU A 124 -1.53 11.12 7.42
CA LEU A 124 -1.21 10.03 6.52
C LEU A 124 -2.30 9.84 5.45
N ASN A 125 -2.06 10.37 4.25
CA ASN A 125 -2.99 10.31 3.15
C ASN A 125 -2.79 9.06 2.28
N ARG A 126 -1.53 8.63 2.07
CA ARG A 126 -1.20 7.54 1.14
C ARG A 126 -0.37 6.44 1.80
N ILE A 127 -0.78 5.20 1.58
CA ILE A 127 -0.05 3.99 1.98
C ILE A 127 0.35 3.21 0.73
N GLU A 128 1.65 3.03 0.53
CA GLU A 128 2.22 2.17 -0.50
C GLU A 128 3.00 1.01 0.13
N ILE A 129 2.60 -0.22 -0.19
CA ILE A 129 3.28 -1.43 0.25
C ILE A 129 3.57 -2.30 -0.97
N THR A 130 4.84 -2.52 -1.26
CA THR A 130 5.25 -3.34 -2.40
C THR A 130 6.27 -4.38 -1.98
N THR A 131 6.31 -5.47 -2.72
CA THR A 131 7.39 -6.46 -2.63
C THR A 131 7.94 -6.75 -4.02
N THR A 132 8.92 -7.64 -4.11
CA THR A 132 9.53 -8.04 -5.37
C THR A 132 9.29 -9.53 -5.67
N LYS A 133 8.97 -9.82 -6.92
CA LYS A 133 8.92 -11.18 -7.48
C LYS A 133 10.22 -11.45 -8.22
N ASN A 134 10.74 -12.68 -8.17
CA ASN A 134 11.91 -13.03 -8.98
C ASN A 134 11.55 -13.17 -10.47
N THR A 135 10.32 -13.62 -10.74
CA THR A 135 9.79 -13.79 -12.10
C THR A 135 8.28 -13.50 -12.08
N GLU A 136 7.72 -13.15 -13.23
CA GLU A 136 6.26 -12.97 -13.38
C GLU A 136 5.46 -14.24 -13.07
N LYS A 137 6.11 -15.42 -13.12
CA LYS A 137 5.48 -16.72 -12.85
C LYS A 137 5.39 -17.06 -11.36
N GLU A 138 6.14 -16.35 -10.51
CA GLU A 138 6.10 -16.60 -9.07
C GLU A 138 4.80 -16.03 -8.47
N PRO A 139 4.04 -16.82 -7.68
CA PRO A 139 2.85 -16.30 -7.03
C PRO A 139 3.22 -15.17 -6.06
N SER A 140 2.36 -14.15 -5.99
CA SER A 140 2.44 -13.10 -4.98
C SER A 140 2.38 -13.75 -3.58
N PRO A 141 3.31 -13.43 -2.66
CA PRO A 141 3.21 -13.90 -1.30
C PRO A 141 1.98 -13.28 -0.63
N ILE A 142 1.42 -14.01 0.34
CA ILE A 142 0.29 -13.52 1.13
C ILE A 142 0.81 -12.51 2.15
N LEU A 143 0.15 -11.37 2.24
CA LEU A 143 0.31 -10.42 3.35
C LEU A 143 -0.91 -10.56 4.28
N LYS A 144 -0.65 -10.87 5.55
CA LYS A 144 -1.68 -10.80 6.60
C LYS A 144 -2.02 -9.35 6.87
N MET A 145 -3.30 -9.07 7.09
CA MET A 145 -3.82 -7.71 7.27
C MET A 145 -4.69 -7.56 8.52
N ASP A 146 -4.92 -8.64 9.28
CA ASP A 146 -5.88 -8.71 10.38
C ASP A 146 -5.69 -7.62 11.43
N GLU A 147 -4.45 -7.21 11.69
CA GLU A 147 -4.14 -6.14 12.65
C GLU A 147 -4.01 -4.78 11.96
N ILE A 148 -3.52 -4.76 10.71
CA ILE A 148 -3.31 -3.52 9.96
C ILE A 148 -4.64 -2.81 9.67
N VAL A 149 -5.68 -3.57 9.28
CA VAL A 149 -6.98 -2.98 8.94
C VAL A 149 -7.67 -2.34 10.14
N GLU A 150 -7.26 -2.69 11.35
CA GLU A 150 -7.81 -2.13 12.58
C GLU A 150 -7.19 -0.80 12.99
N LEU A 151 -6.06 -0.41 12.40
CA LEU A 151 -5.34 0.82 12.70
C LEU A 151 -6.10 2.07 12.20
N ASP A 152 -6.06 3.14 12.99
CA ASP A 152 -6.60 4.44 12.57
C ASP A 152 -5.88 4.96 11.33
N GLN A 153 -4.56 4.69 11.21
CA GLN A 153 -3.76 5.04 10.03
C GLN A 153 -4.29 4.38 8.76
N TRP A 154 -4.76 3.13 8.86
CA TRP A 154 -5.37 2.44 7.74
C TRP A 154 -6.75 3.00 7.43
N LYS A 155 -7.59 3.20 8.46
CA LYS A 155 -8.98 3.66 8.36
C LYS A 155 -9.12 5.12 7.88
N ASN A 156 -8.11 5.96 8.10
CA ASN A 156 -8.12 7.37 7.71
C ASN A 156 -7.40 7.66 6.38
N ALA A 157 -6.47 6.80 5.95
CA ALA A 157 -5.78 7.00 4.69
C ALA A 157 -6.76 7.02 3.50
N LYS A 158 -6.50 7.89 2.52
CA LYS A 158 -7.35 8.07 1.34
C LYS A 158 -6.90 7.22 0.16
N GLU A 159 -5.59 7.02 0.03
CA GLU A 159 -4.98 6.31 -1.09
C GLU A 159 -4.25 5.06 -0.65
N LEU A 160 -4.48 3.96 -1.36
CA LEU A 160 -3.80 2.69 -1.15
C LEU A 160 -3.17 2.17 -2.45
N TYR A 161 -1.91 1.79 -2.37
CA TYR A 161 -1.25 1.04 -3.43
C TYR A 161 -0.52 -0.18 -2.85
N ILE A 162 -1.03 -1.37 -3.15
CA ILE A 162 -0.39 -2.63 -2.80
C ILE A 162 -0.10 -3.42 -4.07
N SER A 163 1.18 -3.68 -4.33
CA SER A 163 1.59 -4.43 -5.52
C SER A 163 2.48 -5.62 -5.17
N MET A 164 2.38 -6.64 -6.03
CA MET A 164 3.12 -7.90 -5.91
C MET A 164 2.83 -8.68 -4.62
N LEU A 165 1.75 -8.35 -3.90
CA LEU A 165 1.31 -8.97 -2.65
C LEU A 165 -0.15 -9.38 -2.78
N LYS A 166 -0.50 -10.53 -2.21
CA LYS A 166 -1.87 -11.02 -2.18
C LYS A 166 -2.49 -10.83 -0.81
N LEU A 167 -3.65 -10.19 -0.75
CA LEU A 167 -4.36 -9.87 0.48
C LEU A 167 -5.45 -10.92 0.75
N ASP A 168 -5.47 -11.49 1.95
CA ASP A 168 -6.52 -12.43 2.39
C ASP A 168 -7.36 -11.79 3.50
N VAL A 169 -8.15 -10.80 3.12
CA VAL A 169 -8.99 -9.98 4.00
C VAL A 169 -10.24 -9.56 3.23
N ALA A 170 -11.36 -9.30 3.93
CA ALA A 170 -12.61 -8.92 3.28
C ALA A 170 -12.48 -7.59 2.53
N LEU A 171 -13.13 -7.47 1.36
CA LEU A 171 -13.06 -6.27 0.51
C LEU A 171 -13.64 -5.03 1.21
N GLU A 172 -14.49 -5.25 2.21
CA GLU A 172 -15.13 -4.24 3.07
C GLU A 172 -14.12 -3.30 3.72
N ASN A 173 -12.94 -3.82 4.08
CA ASN A 173 -11.85 -3.07 4.74
C ASN A 173 -11.14 -2.06 3.84
N PHE A 174 -11.60 -1.92 2.59
CA PHE A 174 -11.03 -1.01 1.59
C PHE A 174 -12.06 0.01 1.09
N TYR A 175 -13.30 -0.01 1.60
CA TYR A 175 -14.38 0.82 1.09
C TYR A 175 -14.22 2.33 1.35
N HIS A 176 -13.36 2.70 2.28
CA HIS A 176 -13.12 4.09 2.68
C HIS A 176 -12.09 4.81 1.81
N PHE A 177 -11.24 4.07 1.08
CA PHE A 177 -10.26 4.68 0.18
C PHE A 177 -10.98 5.40 -0.97
N SER A 178 -10.50 6.58 -1.34
CA SER A 178 -10.91 7.26 -2.58
C SER A 178 -10.22 6.63 -3.80
N LYS A 179 -9.02 6.07 -3.58
CA LYS A 179 -8.18 5.45 -4.60
C LYS A 179 -7.49 4.21 -4.07
N ALA A 180 -7.60 3.09 -4.78
CA ALA A 180 -6.99 1.85 -4.33
C ALA A 180 -6.55 0.93 -5.49
N GLU A 181 -5.32 0.41 -5.42
CA GLU A 181 -4.84 -0.67 -6.29
C GLU A 181 -4.29 -1.82 -5.44
N PHE A 182 -4.85 -3.02 -5.60
CA PHE A 182 -4.40 -4.20 -4.86
C PHE A 182 -4.84 -5.53 -5.48
N GLU A 183 -4.18 -6.61 -5.04
CA GLU A 183 -4.49 -8.01 -5.38
C GLU A 183 -5.09 -8.72 -4.15
N ILE A 184 -6.29 -9.28 -4.29
CA ILE A 184 -7.06 -9.93 -3.21
C ILE A 184 -7.33 -11.41 -3.51
N GLN A 185 -7.38 -12.24 -2.46
CA GLN A 185 -7.60 -13.68 -2.56
C GLN A 185 -9.02 -14.00 -3.06
N SER A 186 -10.05 -13.36 -2.51
CA SER A 186 -11.41 -13.58 -2.99
C SER A 186 -12.29 -12.36 -2.85
N VAL A 187 -13.23 -12.22 -3.78
CA VAL A 187 -14.32 -11.24 -3.71
C VAL A 187 -15.64 -11.94 -3.97
N SER A 188 -16.71 -11.44 -3.39
CA SER A 188 -18.07 -11.89 -3.65
C SER A 188 -18.87 -10.88 -4.45
N ALA A 189 -19.93 -11.37 -5.10
CA ALA A 189 -20.92 -10.52 -5.75
C ALA A 189 -21.53 -9.47 -4.80
N LYS A 190 -21.74 -9.83 -3.53
CA LYS A 190 -22.25 -8.95 -2.49
C LYS A 190 -21.28 -7.80 -2.23
N GLU A 191 -20.02 -8.10 -1.92
CA GLU A 191 -19.00 -7.10 -1.62
C GLU A 191 -18.75 -6.14 -2.81
N LEU A 192 -18.74 -6.64 -4.05
CA LEU A 192 -18.59 -5.79 -5.23
C LEU A 192 -19.80 -4.88 -5.47
N THR A 193 -21.01 -5.37 -5.14
CA THR A 193 -22.24 -4.56 -5.22
C THR A 193 -22.23 -3.49 -4.14
N GLU A 194 -21.86 -3.81 -2.91
CA GLU A 194 -21.72 -2.85 -1.81
C GLU A 194 -20.67 -1.78 -2.11
N LEU A 195 -19.51 -2.18 -2.64
CA LEU A 195 -18.48 -1.24 -3.11
C LEU A 195 -19.05 -0.26 -4.15
N LYS A 196 -19.71 -0.77 -5.19
CA LYS A 196 -20.36 0.05 -6.22
C LYS A 196 -21.34 1.07 -5.61
N GLU A 197 -22.21 0.63 -4.71
CA GLU A 197 -23.22 1.52 -4.08
C GLU A 197 -22.59 2.57 -3.15
N ARG A 198 -21.46 2.25 -2.50
CA ARG A 198 -20.68 3.22 -1.71
C ARG A 198 -19.99 4.24 -2.59
N ILE A 199 -19.30 3.78 -3.64
CA ILE A 199 -18.67 4.65 -4.64
C ILE A 199 -19.67 5.67 -5.17
N LEU A 200 -20.88 5.23 -5.56
CA LEU A 200 -21.90 6.14 -6.10
C LEU A 200 -22.32 7.26 -5.14
N LYS A 201 -22.11 7.10 -3.83
CA LYS A 201 -22.42 8.10 -2.79
C LYS A 201 -21.19 8.94 -2.41
N ASP A 202 -20.00 8.50 -2.77
CA ASP A 202 -18.75 9.16 -2.46
C ASP A 202 -18.47 10.31 -3.46
N LYS A 203 -18.08 11.46 -2.91
CA LYS A 203 -17.72 12.66 -3.66
C LYS A 203 -16.23 12.72 -3.99
N GLU A 204 -15.41 12.07 -3.18
CA GLU A 204 -13.95 12.08 -3.30
C GLU A 204 -13.43 10.88 -4.10
N PHE A 205 -14.27 9.88 -4.41
CA PHE A 205 -13.87 8.71 -5.18
C PHE A 205 -13.18 9.04 -6.53
N GLU A 206 -12.02 8.41 -6.73
CA GLU A 206 -11.18 8.53 -7.92
C GLU A 206 -11.19 7.24 -8.74
N ASP A 207 -10.49 6.20 -8.26
CA ASP A 207 -10.33 4.94 -8.97
C ASP A 207 -9.95 3.74 -8.11
N PHE A 208 -10.54 2.59 -8.43
CA PHE A 208 -10.17 1.29 -7.84
C PHE A 208 -9.69 0.33 -8.94
N LYS A 209 -8.57 -0.34 -8.71
CA LYS A 209 -8.07 -1.46 -9.50
C LYS A 209 -7.92 -2.69 -8.59
N ILE A 210 -8.82 -3.66 -8.75
CA ILE A 210 -8.88 -4.86 -7.90
C ILE A 210 -8.56 -6.09 -8.75
N GLU A 211 -7.40 -6.68 -8.53
CA GLU A 211 -7.02 -8.00 -9.05
C GLU A 211 -7.51 -9.06 -8.06
N TYR A 212 -8.18 -10.13 -8.53
CA TYR A 212 -8.77 -11.14 -7.64
C TYR A 212 -8.38 -12.56 -8.05
N HIS A 213 -8.41 -13.53 -7.12
CA HIS A 213 -8.17 -14.94 -7.48
C HIS A 213 -9.45 -15.75 -7.66
N GLN A 214 -10.42 -15.49 -6.78
CA GLN A 214 -11.69 -16.19 -6.72
C GLN A 214 -12.84 -15.18 -6.70
N LEU A 215 -13.80 -15.34 -7.60
CA LEU A 215 -15.06 -14.58 -7.59
C LEU A 215 -16.19 -15.51 -7.16
N LYS A 216 -16.79 -15.23 -6.01
CA LYS A 216 -17.95 -15.97 -5.49
C LYS A 216 -19.23 -15.39 -6.09
N ASP A 217 -20.18 -16.26 -6.43
CA ASP A 217 -21.53 -15.91 -6.91
C ASP A 217 -21.59 -15.07 -8.21
N LYS A 218 -20.77 -15.40 -9.21
CA LYS A 218 -20.74 -14.70 -10.51
C LYS A 218 -22.12 -14.41 -11.13
N LYS A 219 -23.07 -15.36 -11.07
CA LYS A 219 -24.41 -15.16 -11.62
C LYS A 219 -25.14 -14.00 -10.93
N LYS A 220 -25.08 -13.96 -9.59
CA LYS A 220 -25.66 -12.87 -8.79
C LYS A 220 -25.00 -11.53 -9.08
N LEU A 221 -23.68 -11.50 -9.34
CA LEU A 221 -22.98 -10.28 -9.73
C LEU A 221 -23.56 -9.71 -11.04
N LEU A 222 -23.77 -10.57 -12.05
CA LEU A 222 -24.34 -10.14 -13.33
C LEU A 222 -25.79 -9.66 -13.18
N GLU A 223 -26.56 -10.28 -12.28
CA GLU A 223 -27.91 -9.83 -11.93
C GLU A 223 -27.89 -8.47 -11.20
N SER A 224 -26.97 -8.26 -10.26
CA SER A 224 -26.89 -7.03 -9.45
C SER A 224 -26.30 -5.83 -10.18
N PHE A 225 -25.37 -6.05 -11.13
CA PHE A 225 -24.80 -4.98 -11.96
C PHE A 225 -25.70 -4.67 -13.17
N GLY A 226 -26.60 -5.60 -13.52
CA GLY A 226 -27.48 -5.47 -14.66
C GLY A 226 -26.77 -5.75 -16.00
N ARG A 227 -27.45 -5.40 -17.09
CA ARG A 227 -26.94 -5.67 -18.44
C ARG A 227 -25.68 -4.82 -18.72
N PRO A 228 -24.57 -5.43 -19.15
CA PRO A 228 -23.41 -4.66 -19.60
C PRO A 228 -23.75 -3.75 -20.78
N PHE A 229 -23.01 -2.66 -20.92
CA PHE A 229 -23.06 -1.77 -22.07
C PHE A 229 -22.92 -2.56 -23.38
N ALA A 230 -23.69 -2.18 -24.41
CA ALA A 230 -23.73 -2.88 -25.69
C ALA A 230 -22.34 -3.03 -26.36
N GLY A 231 -21.43 -2.07 -26.16
CA GLY A 231 -20.04 -2.15 -26.62
C GLY A 231 -19.12 -3.09 -25.82
N SER A 232 -19.67 -3.86 -24.88
CA SER A 232 -18.92 -4.89 -24.15
C SER A 232 -18.54 -6.04 -25.08
N THR A 233 -17.42 -6.70 -24.77
CA THR A 233 -16.98 -7.91 -25.46
C THR A 233 -17.03 -9.11 -24.50
N SER A 234 -16.85 -10.31 -25.05
CA SER A 234 -16.67 -11.51 -24.22
C SER A 234 -15.45 -11.42 -23.30
N ALA A 235 -14.44 -10.63 -23.66
CA ALA A 235 -13.23 -10.42 -22.87
C ALA A 235 -13.35 -9.28 -21.84
N LYS A 236 -14.22 -8.28 -22.10
CA LYS A 236 -14.36 -7.09 -21.27
C LYS A 236 -15.82 -6.66 -21.18
N ARG A 237 -16.42 -6.82 -20.00
CA ARG A 237 -17.76 -6.31 -19.69
C ARG A 237 -17.66 -4.93 -19.07
N ILE A 238 -18.50 -4.01 -19.50
CA ILE A 238 -18.47 -2.60 -19.07
C ILE A 238 -19.86 -2.20 -18.57
N TRP A 239 -19.92 -1.43 -17.49
CA TRP A 239 -21.13 -0.78 -16.99
C TRP A 239 -20.85 0.70 -16.75
N TYR A 240 -21.89 1.51 -16.92
CA TYR A 240 -21.87 2.93 -16.60
C TYR A 240 -23.02 3.24 -15.64
N HIS A 241 -22.74 3.97 -14.57
CA HIS A 241 -23.75 4.43 -13.63
C HIS A 241 -23.60 5.93 -13.41
N LYS A 242 -24.70 6.68 -13.42
CA LYS A 242 -24.66 8.11 -13.08
C LYS A 242 -24.42 8.24 -11.59
N PHE A 243 -23.49 9.12 -11.19
CA PHE A 243 -23.43 9.54 -9.80
C PHE A 243 -24.70 10.34 -9.46
N PRO A 244 -25.47 9.98 -8.42
CA PRO A 244 -26.67 10.73 -8.03
C PRO A 244 -26.37 12.18 -7.66
N ILE A 245 -25.20 12.42 -7.05
CA ILE A 245 -24.80 13.74 -6.56
C ILE A 245 -23.92 14.48 -7.57
N GLN A 246 -22.93 13.79 -8.15
CA GLN A 246 -21.96 14.38 -9.09
C GLN A 246 -22.50 14.38 -10.53
N LYS A 247 -23.43 15.28 -10.85
CA LYS A 247 -24.18 15.30 -12.13
C LYS A 247 -23.32 15.34 -13.41
N LYS A 248 -22.07 15.77 -13.33
CA LYS A 248 -21.12 15.85 -14.47
C LYS A 248 -20.22 14.62 -14.59
N ARG A 249 -20.36 13.63 -13.71
CA ARG A 249 -19.53 12.42 -13.68
C ARG A 249 -20.39 11.16 -13.78
N ALA A 250 -19.77 10.09 -14.23
CA ALA A 250 -20.33 8.74 -14.19
C ALA A 250 -19.29 7.76 -13.65
N LEU A 251 -19.77 6.76 -12.94
CA LEU A 251 -18.98 5.61 -12.55
C LEU A 251 -18.85 4.68 -13.76
N TYR A 252 -17.63 4.46 -14.20
CA TYR A 252 -17.25 3.44 -15.17
C TYR A 252 -16.80 2.20 -14.42
N ILE A 253 -17.35 1.04 -14.77
CA ILE A 253 -16.93 -0.25 -14.23
C ILE A 253 -16.52 -1.15 -15.39
N ALA A 254 -15.31 -1.70 -15.36
CA ALA A 254 -14.88 -2.73 -16.29
C ALA A 254 -14.49 -4.00 -15.55
N TRP A 255 -15.00 -5.12 -16.05
CA TRP A 255 -14.61 -6.44 -15.60
C TRP A 255 -13.95 -7.20 -16.74
N ARG A 256 -12.68 -7.57 -16.52
CA ARG A 256 -11.88 -8.42 -17.42
C ARG A 256 -11.71 -9.78 -16.78
N GLU A 257 -12.63 -10.69 -17.08
CA GLU A 257 -12.73 -11.96 -16.37
C GLU A 257 -11.48 -12.84 -16.53
N LYS A 258 -10.89 -12.89 -17.74
CA LYS A 258 -9.67 -13.68 -17.99
C LYS A 258 -8.45 -13.14 -17.25
N GLU A 259 -8.35 -11.82 -17.14
CA GLU A 259 -7.30 -11.12 -16.40
C GLU A 259 -7.59 -11.09 -14.88
N LYS A 260 -8.77 -11.58 -14.47
CA LYS A 260 -9.29 -11.51 -13.10
C LYS A 260 -9.19 -10.11 -12.49
N LEU A 261 -9.66 -9.13 -13.23
CA LEU A 261 -9.48 -7.72 -12.90
C LEU A 261 -10.80 -6.95 -12.94
N PHE A 262 -11.11 -6.24 -11.86
CA PHE A 262 -12.11 -5.19 -11.84
C PHE A 262 -11.44 -3.81 -11.83
N LYS A 263 -12.02 -2.89 -12.58
CA LYS A 263 -11.63 -1.48 -12.62
C LYS A 263 -12.85 -0.62 -12.41
N PHE A 264 -12.80 0.28 -11.45
CA PHE A 264 -13.81 1.30 -11.19
C PHE A 264 -13.16 2.66 -11.40
N TYR A 265 -13.76 3.54 -12.20
CA TYR A 265 -13.22 4.87 -12.47
C TYR A 265 -14.33 5.91 -12.40
N SER A 266 -14.01 7.07 -11.82
CA SER A 266 -14.85 8.25 -11.94
C SER A 266 -14.50 9.01 -13.22
N ILE A 267 -15.38 8.97 -14.23
CA ILE A 267 -15.14 9.62 -15.53
C ILE A 267 -16.08 10.81 -15.77
N SER A 268 -15.66 11.76 -16.60
CA SER A 268 -16.56 12.83 -17.06
C SER A 268 -17.72 12.26 -17.86
N LEU A 269 -18.94 12.77 -17.64
CA LEU A 269 -20.14 12.32 -18.34
C LEU A 269 -20.04 12.50 -19.86
N GLN A 270 -19.24 13.48 -20.32
CA GLN A 270 -18.99 13.70 -21.75
C GLN A 270 -18.19 12.57 -22.42
N ASN A 271 -17.46 11.78 -21.63
CA ASN A 271 -16.68 10.63 -22.09
C ASN A 271 -17.52 9.33 -22.07
N VAL A 272 -18.77 9.40 -21.62
CA VAL A 272 -19.69 8.26 -21.60
C VAL A 272 -20.32 8.11 -22.99
N PRO A 273 -20.27 6.91 -23.61
CA PRO A 273 -20.90 6.68 -24.91
C PRO A 273 -22.41 6.96 -24.89
N ASN A 274 -22.97 7.33 -26.05
CA ASN A 274 -24.41 7.41 -26.22
C ASN A 274 -25.05 6.04 -25.95
N ASN A 275 -26.22 6.03 -25.27
CA ASN A 275 -26.94 4.81 -24.85
C ASN A 275 -26.17 3.91 -23.87
N ALA A 276 -25.27 4.48 -23.06
CA ALA A 276 -24.52 3.74 -22.05
C ALA A 276 -25.28 3.44 -20.75
N PHE A 277 -26.42 4.13 -20.51
CA PHE A 277 -27.27 3.97 -19.34
C PHE A 277 -28.48 3.09 -19.64
#